data_AF-A0A7J8XD64-F1
#
_entry.id   AF-A0A7J8XD64-F1
#
_cell.length_a   1.000
_cell.length_b   1.000
_cell.length_c   1.000
_cell.angle_alpha   90.00
_cell.angle_beta   90.00
_cell.angle_gamma   90.00
#
_symmetry.space_group_name_H-M   'P 1'
#
loop_
_entity.id
_entity.type
_entity.pdbx_description
1 polymer ?
#
loop_
_entity_poly.entity_id
_entity_poly.type
_entity_poly.pdbx_seq_one_letter_code
_entity_poly.pdbx_strand_id
1 'polypeptide(L)'
;MVKNKLKNLALLFLAITLLLIIFTPVNGYRTIVGGKTPVEDVEKDKAMQALGRFAVEEHNKNQENDGDTSNQIEFSQVVGAEKQIVSGI
;
A
#
# COMPACT_ATOMS: atom_id res chain seq x y z
N MET A 1 11.66 53.71 -29.92
CA MET A 1 10.57 52.70 -29.84
C MET A 1 11.05 51.29 -29.49
N VAL A 2 12.18 50.82 -30.04
CA VAL A 2 12.70 49.44 -29.84
C VAL A 2 13.16 49.13 -28.40
N LYS A 3 13.79 50.08 -27.70
CA LYS A 3 14.28 49.89 -26.32
C LYS A 3 13.17 49.56 -25.30
N ASN A 4 11.98 50.15 -25.43
CA ASN A 4 10.86 49.86 -24.52
C ASN A 4 10.24 48.49 -24.80
N LYS A 5 10.19 48.07 -26.07
CA LYS A 5 9.76 46.72 -26.46
C LYS A 5 10.68 45.65 -25.87
N LEU A 6 11.99 45.88 -25.91
CA LEU A 6 12.99 44.96 -25.35
C LEU A 6 12.93 44.87 -23.82
N LYS A 7 12.73 46.00 -23.13
CA LYS A 7 12.52 46.02 -21.67
C LYS A 7 11.26 45.27 -21.26
N ASN A 8 10.15 45.48 -21.97
CA ASN A 8 8.89 44.79 -21.67
C ASN A 8 9.00 43.28 -21.93
N LEU A 9 9.75 42.87 -22.95
CA LEU A 9 10.04 41.47 -23.22
C LEU A 9 10.88 40.85 -22.09
N ALA A 10 11.92 41.53 -21.63
CA ALA A 10 12.73 41.07 -20.50
C ALA A 10 11.92 40.97 -19.19
N LEU A 11 11.03 41.94 -18.95
CA LEU A 11 10.13 41.94 -17.79
C LEU A 11 9.15 40.76 -17.83
N LEU A 12 8.63 40.44 -19.02
CA LEU A 12 7.75 39.30 -19.23
C LEU A 12 8.47 37.98 -18.95
N PHE A 13 9.69 37.82 -19.46
CA PHE A 13 10.51 36.64 -19.16
C PHE A 13 10.75 36.50 -17.66
N LEU A 14 11.15 37.58 -16.96
CA LEU A 14 11.37 37.56 -15.51
C LEU A 14 10.11 37.15 -14.73
N ALA A 15 8.94 37.67 -15.13
CA ALA A 15 7.68 37.34 -14.49
C ALA A 15 7.30 35.86 -14.68
N ILE A 16 7.55 35.30 -15.87
CA ILE A 16 7.31 33.88 -16.16
C ILE A 16 8.24 32.99 -15.34
N THR A 17 9.52 33.33 -15.22
CA THR A 17 10.47 32.55 -14.41
C THR A 17 10.08 32.55 -12.93
N LEU A 18 9.63 33.70 -12.41
CA LEU A 18 9.17 33.80 -11.03
C LEU A 18 7.89 32.99 -10.78
N LEU A 19 6.98 32.96 -11.76
CA LEU A 19 5.76 32.17 -11.71
C LEU A 19 6.05 30.66 -11.73
N LEU A 20 7.10 30.19 -12.39
CA LEU A 20 7.43 28.76 -12.43
C LEU A 20 8.02 28.24 -11.10
N ILE A 21 8.64 29.10 -10.29
CA ILE A 21 9.27 28.71 -9.01
C ILE A 21 8.22 28.38 -7.93
N ILE A 22 7.01 28.97 -8.00
CA ILE A 22 5.94 28.71 -7.02
C ILE A 22 5.21 27.37 -7.24
N PHE A 23 5.42 26.69 -8.37
CA PHE A 23 4.78 25.41 -8.71
C PHE A 23 5.73 24.22 -8.55
N THR A 24 6.57 24.19 -7.51
CA THR A 24 7.37 23.00 -7.23
C THR A 24 6.46 21.87 -6.72
N PRO A 25 6.44 20.69 -7.38
CA PRO A 25 5.67 19.55 -6.87
C PRO A 25 6.32 19.08 -5.57
N VAL A 26 5.58 19.18 -4.46
CA VAL A 26 5.97 18.54 -3.20
C VAL A 26 5.63 17.05 -3.30
N ASN A 27 6.68 16.22 -3.42
CA ASN A 27 6.54 14.78 -3.24
C ASN A 27 6.36 14.49 -1.74
N GLY A 28 5.10 14.53 -1.29
CA GLY A 28 4.75 14.06 0.05
C GLY A 28 4.93 12.56 0.12
N TYR A 29 6.00 12.08 0.77
CA TYR A 29 6.15 10.68 1.15
C TYR A 29 5.09 10.33 2.21
N ARG A 30 3.85 10.08 1.80
CA ARG A 30 2.82 9.49 2.65
C ARG A 30 2.81 7.99 2.42
N THR A 31 3.12 7.22 3.46
CA THR A 31 2.73 5.81 3.52
C THR A 31 1.21 5.76 3.56
N ILE A 32 0.59 5.23 2.50
CA ILE A 32 -0.86 5.07 2.44
C ILE A 32 -1.23 3.90 3.37
N VAL A 33 -1.73 4.22 4.57
CA VAL A 33 -2.31 3.24 5.49
C VAL A 33 -3.72 2.87 5.06
N GLY A 34 -4.15 1.65 5.39
CA GLY A 34 -5.48 1.13 5.05
C GLY A 34 -5.64 0.65 3.60
N GLY A 35 -4.68 0.95 2.72
CA GLY A 35 -4.63 0.36 1.38
C GLY A 35 -4.30 -1.13 1.47
N LYS A 36 -5.03 -1.95 0.70
CA LYS A 36 -4.76 -3.37 0.55
C LYS A 36 -3.91 -3.61 -0.68
N THR A 37 -2.85 -4.38 -0.52
CA THR A 37 -1.95 -4.78 -1.61
C THR A 37 -1.96 -6.30 -1.71
N PRO A 38 -2.15 -6.88 -2.91
CA PRO A 38 -2.07 -8.32 -3.08
C PRO A 38 -0.66 -8.82 -2.76
N VAL A 39 -0.58 -10.03 -2.18
CA VAL A 39 0.68 -10.75 -2.00
C VAL A 39 0.91 -11.62 -3.22
N GLU A 40 1.98 -11.33 -3.96
CA GLU A 40 2.38 -12.09 -5.14
C GLU A 40 2.97 -13.46 -4.75
N ASP A 41 2.78 -14.47 -5.60
CA ASP A 41 3.33 -15.83 -5.43
C ASP A 41 3.03 -16.49 -4.06
N VAL A 42 1.86 -16.22 -3.50
CA VAL A 42 1.44 -16.67 -2.15
C VAL A 42 1.54 -18.19 -1.93
N GLU A 43 1.33 -18.99 -2.99
CA GLU A 43 1.46 -20.45 -2.93
C GLU A 43 2.88 -20.90 -2.55
N LYS A 44 3.89 -20.09 -2.91
CA LYS A 44 5.31 -20.35 -2.61
C LYS A 44 5.80 -19.58 -1.38
N ASP A 45 5.04 -18.60 -0.90
CA ASP A 45 5.38 -17.84 0.28
C ASP A 45 5.17 -18.68 1.55
N LYS A 46 6.28 -19.17 2.11
CA LYS A 46 6.28 -20.01 3.31
C LYS A 46 5.65 -19.32 4.52
N ALA A 47 5.78 -18.01 4.64
CA ALA A 47 5.20 -17.29 5.77
C ALA A 47 3.67 -17.24 5.65
N MET A 48 3.15 -17.03 4.44
CA MET A 48 1.70 -17.06 4.19
C MET A 48 1.12 -18.46 4.37
N GLN A 49 1.79 -19.50 3.88
CA GLN A 49 1.36 -20.88 4.10
C GLN A 49 1.36 -21.26 5.59
N ALA A 50 2.40 -20.84 6.34
CA ALA A 50 2.47 -21.06 7.78
C ALA A 50 1.34 -20.33 8.52
N LEU A 51 1.03 -19.09 8.13
CA LEU A 51 -0.06 -18.32 8.72
C LEU A 51 -1.43 -18.95 8.45
N GLY A 52 -1.67 -19.43 7.23
CA GLY A 52 -2.89 -20.16 6.89
C GLY A 52 -3.05 -21.45 7.68
N ARG A 53 -1.96 -22.22 7.84
CA ARG A 53 -1.95 -23.44 8.65
C ARG A 53 -2.28 -23.14 10.11
N PHE A 54 -1.62 -22.14 10.69
CA PHE A 54 -1.86 -21.70 12.05
C PHE A 54 -3.33 -21.32 12.28
N ALA A 55 -3.95 -20.61 11.34
CA ALA A 55 -5.35 -20.21 11.45
C ALA A 55 -6.31 -21.40 11.50
N VAL A 56 -6.06 -22.43 10.69
CA VAL A 56 -6.85 -23.69 10.70
C VAL A 56 -6.67 -24.46 12.01
N GLU A 57 -5.43 -24.58 12.49
CA GLU A 57 -5.12 -25.27 13.74
C GLU A 57 -5.80 -24.61 14.95
N GLU A 58 -5.73 -23.29 15.07
CA GLU A 58 -6.39 -22.56 16.16
C GLU A 58 -7.92 -22.58 16.03
N HIS A 59 -8.47 -22.59 14.81
CA HIS A 59 -9.91 -22.78 14.61
C HIS A 59 -10.37 -24.14 15.13
N ASN A 60 -9.70 -25.23 14.75
CA ASN A 60 -10.05 -26.58 15.21
C ASN A 60 -9.91 -26.73 16.73
N LYS A 61 -8.85 -26.15 17.31
CA LYS A 61 -8.61 -26.15 18.76
C LYS A 61 -9.71 -25.40 19.51
N ASN A 62 -10.19 -24.28 18.98
CA ASN A 62 -11.30 -23.55 19.59
C ASN A 62 -12.59 -24.37 19.56
N GLN A 63 -12.89 -25.06 18.46
CA GLN A 63 -14.06 -25.94 18.38
C GLN A 63 -13.97 -27.12 19.37
N GLU A 64 -12.78 -27.71 19.53
CA GLU A 64 -12.55 -28.77 20.52
C GLU A 64 -12.78 -28.26 21.96
N ASN A 65 -12.33 -27.04 22.28
CA ASN A 65 -12.58 -26.43 23.58
C ASN A 65 -14.09 -26.19 23.84
N ASP A 66 -14.86 -25.94 22.78
CA ASP A 66 -16.32 -25.78 22.84
C ASP A 66 -17.06 -27.14 22.84
N GLY A 67 -16.33 -28.26 22.76
CA GLY A 67 -16.85 -29.62 22.81
C GLY A 67 -17.39 -30.16 21.49
N ASP A 68 -17.20 -29.44 20.37
CA ASP A 68 -17.57 -29.87 19.02
C ASP A 68 -16.34 -30.32 18.23
N THR A 69 -16.21 -31.63 18.01
CA THR A 69 -15.13 -32.23 17.19
C THR A 69 -15.60 -32.66 15.81
N SER A 70 -16.88 -32.45 15.48
CA SER A 70 -17.49 -32.95 14.24
C SER A 70 -17.13 -32.12 13.01
N ASN A 71 -16.69 -30.87 13.21
CA ASN A 71 -16.46 -29.88 12.16
C ASN A 71 -14.99 -29.47 12.01
N GLN A 72 -14.04 -30.33 12.39
CA GLN A 72 -12.62 -30.07 12.16
C GLN A 72 -12.29 -30.07 10.67
N ILE A 73 -11.46 -29.11 10.26
CA ILE A 73 -11.02 -28.94 8.87
C ILE A 73 -9.51 -29.16 8.73
N GLU A 74 -9.07 -29.63 7.57
CA GLU A 74 -7.64 -29.79 7.27
C GLU A 74 -7.12 -28.63 6.42
N PHE A 75 -5.94 -28.13 6.76
CA PHE A 75 -5.27 -27.11 5.97
C PHE A 75 -4.76 -27.72 4.65
N SER A 76 -5.23 -27.18 3.52
CA SER A 76 -4.72 -27.53 2.19
C SER A 76 -3.59 -26.60 1.76
N GLN A 77 -3.91 -25.34 1.46
CA GLN A 77 -2.96 -24.32 1.01
C GLN A 77 -3.60 -22.93 1.04
N VAL A 78 -2.77 -21.88 1.09
CA VAL A 78 -3.19 -20.51 0.83
C VAL A 78 -3.06 -20.22 -0.67
N VAL A 79 -4.17 -19.87 -1.33
CA VAL A 79 -4.23 -19.53 -2.77
C VAL A 79 -4.27 -18.03 -3.05
N GLY A 80 -4.46 -17.21 -2.00
CA GLY A 80 -4.57 -15.76 -2.11
C GLY A 80 -4.32 -15.10 -0.76
N ALA A 81 -3.64 -13.95 -0.76
CA ALA A 81 -3.48 -13.12 0.43
C ALA A 81 -3.40 -11.63 0.05
N GLU A 82 -3.86 -10.79 0.98
CA GLU A 82 -3.76 -9.33 0.89
C GLU A 82 -3.06 -8.82 2.15
N LYS A 83 -2.22 -7.80 2.00
CA LYS A 83 -1.59 -7.09 3.11
C LYS A 83 -2.16 -5.68 3.23
N GLN A 84 -2.40 -5.22 4.44
CA GLN A 84 -2.83 -3.86 4.73
C GLN A 84 -1.91 -3.21 5.76
N ILE A 85 -1.43 -2.00 5.49
CA ILE A 85 -0.62 -1.26 6.48
C ILE A 85 -1.57 -0.56 7.47
N VAL A 86 -1.51 -0.94 8.75
CA VAL A 86 -2.25 -0.29 9.86
C VAL A 86 -1.30 -0.01 11.04
N SER A 87 -1.80 0.43 12.21
CA SER A 87 -0.99 0.58 13.45
C SER A 87 -0.49 -0.76 14.04
N GLY A 88 -0.39 -1.81 13.21
CA GLY A 88 0.05 -3.17 13.46
C GLY A 88 0.75 -3.72 12.21
N ILE A 89 0.74 -5.06 12.00
CA ILE A 89 1.20 -5.67 10.73
C ILE A 89 0.17 -5.42 9.62
#